data_AF-A0A369TLN6-F1
#
_entry.id   AF-A0A369TLN6-F1
#
_cell.length_a   1.000
_cell.length_b   1.000
_cell.length_c   1.000
_cell.angle_alpha   90.00
_cell.angle_beta   90.00
_cell.angle_gamma   90.00
#
_symmetry.space_group_name_H-M   'P 1'
#
loop_
_entity.id
_entity.type
_entity.pdbx_description
1 polymer ?
#
loop_
_entity_poly.entity_id
_entity_poly.type
_entity_poly.pdbx_seq_one_letter_code
_entity_poly.pdbx_strand_id
1 'polypeptide(L)'
;MQSPPTPDHAGYLIAPDPAAPRLTRAVTGRDHTGAEVSLSVVEERPLTIFLNSQEVVTAMTIGDYPEYLALGFLRNQGMLRDGEEITGIDYDEDLEVVVVRTASQTTYEEKVRKKTRTSGCAVGTVFGDMMEGLDKVRLPQTVLRTSWLYALARTINTTPSLYLEAGAIHGTVLCQQDRPLVYMEDVGRHNAVDKIAGWMLHHGVGAEDKILYTTGRLTSEMVIKTALMGIPVLASRSGFTAWGVEIARQVGLTCIGRMRGKRFVCLSGDDRLVRDIDPDSVPEEARKSGRKGGA
;
A
#
# COMPACT_ATOMS: atom_id res chain seq x y z
N MET A 1 18.30 -20.18 2.61
CA MET A 1 18.01 -20.48 1.19
C MET A 1 16.55 -20.89 1.10
N GLN A 2 15.67 -19.94 0.79
CA GLN A 2 14.27 -20.23 0.51
C GLN A 2 14.14 -20.57 -0.98
N SER A 3 13.43 -21.66 -1.28
CA SER A 3 13.11 -22.08 -2.64
C SER A 3 12.30 -20.98 -3.36
N PRO A 4 12.51 -20.76 -4.67
CA PRO A 4 11.71 -19.80 -5.41
C PRO A 4 10.25 -20.24 -5.46
N PRO A 5 9.27 -19.33 -5.32
CA PRO A 5 7.86 -19.69 -5.39
C PRO A 5 7.48 -20.10 -6.82
N THR A 6 6.65 -21.14 -6.89
CA THR A 6 6.04 -21.68 -8.11
C THR A 6 5.21 -20.61 -8.84
N PRO A 7 5.41 -20.38 -10.15
CA PRO A 7 4.70 -19.33 -10.86
C PRO A 7 3.36 -19.85 -11.40
N ASP A 8 2.23 -19.43 -10.80
CA ASP A 8 0.94 -19.47 -11.51
C ASP A 8 -0.08 -18.41 -11.02
N HIS A 9 0.36 -17.15 -10.93
CA HIS A 9 -0.54 -16.02 -10.67
C HIS A 9 -0.17 -14.83 -11.56
N ALA A 10 -0.89 -14.66 -12.68
CA ALA A 10 -1.05 -13.42 -13.47
C ALA A 10 0.21 -12.54 -13.77
N GLY A 11 1.43 -13.06 -13.66
CA GLY A 11 2.68 -12.32 -13.89
C GLY A 11 3.19 -11.47 -12.72
N TYR A 12 2.68 -11.67 -11.50
CA TYR A 12 3.18 -11.05 -10.27
C TYR A 12 4.59 -11.53 -9.92
N LEU A 13 5.42 -10.61 -9.40
CA LEU A 13 6.67 -10.90 -8.70
C LEU A 13 6.40 -11.31 -7.25
N ILE A 14 5.44 -10.65 -6.60
CA ILE A 14 4.90 -11.03 -5.29
C ILE A 14 3.37 -10.98 -5.41
N ALA A 15 2.74 -12.13 -5.20
CA ALA A 15 1.30 -12.28 -5.13
C ALA A 15 0.86 -12.48 -3.66
N PRO A 16 -0.38 -12.16 -3.31
CA PRO A 16 -0.91 -12.48 -1.99
C PRO A 16 -1.00 -13.99 -1.80
N ASP A 17 -0.72 -14.46 -0.59
CA ASP A 17 -0.95 -15.84 -0.19
C ASP A 17 -1.98 -15.87 0.95
N PRO A 18 -3.29 -15.91 0.64
CA PRO A 18 -4.31 -15.91 1.68
C PRO A 18 -4.34 -17.21 2.50
N ALA A 19 -3.71 -18.28 1.99
CA ALA A 19 -3.58 -19.55 2.69
C ALA A 19 -2.36 -19.60 3.62
N ALA A 20 -1.52 -18.55 3.62
CA ALA A 20 -0.34 -18.51 4.46
C ALA A 20 -0.74 -18.68 5.94
N PRO A 21 -0.05 -19.57 6.66
CA PRO A 21 -0.31 -19.78 8.07
C PRO A 21 -0.08 -18.46 8.82
N ARG A 22 -0.76 -18.29 9.95
CA ARG A 22 -0.65 -17.12 10.82
C ARG A 22 -1.30 -15.82 10.31
N LEU A 23 -1.78 -15.72 9.06
CA LEU A 23 -2.46 -14.51 8.57
C LEU A 23 -3.93 -14.42 8.99
N THR A 24 -4.58 -15.56 9.21
CA THR A 24 -5.97 -15.63 9.65
C THR A 24 -6.17 -16.65 10.77
N ARG A 25 -7.24 -16.46 11.54
CA ARG A 25 -7.70 -17.40 12.55
C ARG A 25 -9.21 -17.58 12.48
N ALA A 26 -9.70 -18.75 12.86
CA ALA A 26 -11.13 -18.99 12.98
C ALA A 26 -11.68 -18.29 14.24
N VAL A 27 -12.77 -17.55 14.08
CA VAL A 27 -13.53 -16.95 15.17
C VAL A 27 -14.98 -17.41 15.08
N THR A 28 -15.54 -17.85 16.20
CA THR A 28 -16.94 -18.24 16.30
C THR A 28 -17.81 -17.07 16.76
N GLY A 29 -19.04 -17.03 16.27
CA GLY A 29 -20.04 -16.03 16.61
C GLY A 29 -21.45 -16.54 16.37
N ARG A 30 -22.43 -15.65 16.48
CA ARG A 30 -23.82 -15.94 16.09
C ARG A 30 -24.24 -15.02 14.96
N ASP A 31 -24.91 -15.57 13.96
CA ASP A 31 -25.47 -14.80 12.86
C ASP A 31 -26.76 -14.05 13.28
N HIS A 32 -27.39 -13.38 12.31
CA HIS A 32 -28.60 -12.59 12.53
C HIS A 32 -29.84 -13.43 12.90
N THR A 33 -29.79 -14.76 12.73
CA THR A 33 -30.84 -15.71 13.14
C THR A 33 -30.55 -16.34 14.51
N GLY A 34 -29.36 -16.12 15.06
CA GLY A 34 -28.90 -16.68 16.32
C GLY A 34 -28.17 -18.02 16.19
N ALA A 35 -27.94 -18.52 14.97
CA ALA A 35 -27.19 -19.74 14.71
C ALA A 35 -25.68 -19.53 14.89
N GLU A 36 -24.97 -20.54 15.37
CA GLU A 36 -23.51 -20.48 15.53
C GLU A 36 -22.83 -20.56 14.16
N VAL A 37 -21.90 -19.64 13.93
CA VAL A 37 -21.12 -19.54 12.69
C VAL A 37 -19.63 -19.44 13.02
N SER A 38 -18.79 -19.98 12.14
CA SER A 38 -17.33 -19.86 12.20
C SER A 38 -16.85 -19.10 10.97
N LEU A 39 -16.02 -18.08 11.18
CA LEU A 39 -15.49 -17.21 10.14
C LEU A 39 -13.96 -17.15 10.23
N SER A 40 -13.30 -17.15 9.06
CA SER A 40 -11.87 -16.82 8.99
C SER A 40 -11.71 -15.31 9.06
N VAL A 41 -10.95 -14.83 10.04
CA VAL A 41 -10.69 -13.40 10.26
C VAL A 41 -9.20 -13.13 10.27
N VAL A 42 -8.80 -11.95 9.79
CA VAL A 42 -7.40 -11.53 9.79
C VAL A 42 -6.86 -11.41 11.21
N GLU A 43 -5.63 -11.87 11.41
CA GLU A 43 -4.91 -11.73 12.66
C GLU A 43 -4.06 -10.45 12.63
N GLU A 44 -4.36 -9.52 13.53
CA GLU A 44 -3.63 -8.27 13.69
C GLU A 44 -2.54 -8.46 14.75
N ARG A 45 -1.29 -8.11 14.40
CA ARG A 45 -0.13 -8.24 15.29
C ARG A 45 0.68 -6.94 15.37
N PRO A 46 1.21 -6.60 16.56
CA PRO A 46 2.13 -5.49 16.69
C PRO A 46 3.46 -5.83 16.02
N LEU A 47 4.05 -4.90 15.30
CA LEU A 47 5.41 -4.95 14.79
C LEU A 47 6.14 -3.69 15.24
N THR A 48 7.22 -3.84 16.01
CA THR A 48 8.00 -2.70 16.48
C THR A 48 9.21 -2.45 15.58
N ILE A 49 9.30 -1.26 15.01
CA ILE A 49 10.36 -0.86 14.07
C ILE A 49 11.42 -0.07 14.82
N PHE A 50 12.66 -0.53 14.73
CA PHE A 50 13.85 0.17 15.19
C PHE A 50 14.67 0.69 14.00
N LEU A 51 15.23 1.88 14.16
CA LEU A 51 16.27 2.42 13.31
C LEU A 51 17.55 2.54 14.14
N ASN A 52 18.56 1.77 13.78
CA ASN A 52 19.74 1.53 14.60
C ASN A 52 19.32 1.05 16.00
N SER A 53 19.63 1.80 17.06
CA SER A 53 19.28 1.43 18.44
C SER A 53 18.02 2.13 18.97
N GLN A 54 17.30 2.88 18.11
CA GLN A 54 16.18 3.71 18.52
C GLN A 54 14.85 3.09 18.10
N GLU A 55 13.96 2.88 19.07
CA GLU A 55 12.57 2.52 18.80
C GLU A 55 11.86 3.69 18.10
N VAL A 56 11.24 3.41 16.96
CA VAL A 56 10.59 4.42 16.13
C VAL A 56 9.07 4.40 16.30
N VAL A 57 8.47 3.21 16.15
CA VAL A 57 7.03 3.01 16.21
C VAL A 57 6.69 1.53 16.40
N THR A 58 5.58 1.23 17.04
CA THR A 58 4.89 -0.06 16.94
C THR A 58 3.65 0.11 16.07
N ALA A 59 3.61 -0.57 14.92
CA ALA A 59 2.47 -0.59 14.01
C ALA A 59 1.67 -1.88 14.20
N MET A 60 0.35 -1.82 14.03
CA MET A 60 -0.46 -3.03 13.94
C MET A 60 -0.53 -3.48 12.48
N THR A 61 -0.23 -4.76 12.22
CA THR A 61 0.03 -5.31 10.88
C THR A 61 -0.57 -6.70 10.76
N ILE A 62 -0.53 -7.29 9.56
CA ILE A 62 -0.84 -8.73 9.39
C ILE A 62 0.38 -9.65 9.60
N GLY A 63 1.55 -9.09 9.89
CA GLY A 63 2.78 -9.84 10.18
C GLY A 63 3.53 -10.37 8.95
N ASP A 64 3.09 -10.09 7.72
CA ASP A 64 3.84 -10.43 6.51
C ASP A 64 4.84 -9.32 6.12
N TYR A 65 5.95 -9.74 5.53
CA TYR A 65 7.03 -8.88 5.03
C TYR A 65 7.45 -7.74 5.99
N PRO A 66 7.77 -8.04 7.27
CA PRO A 66 8.13 -7.02 8.26
C PRO A 66 9.31 -6.15 7.82
N GLU A 67 10.26 -6.72 7.06
CA GLU A 67 11.41 -6.02 6.50
C GLU A 67 11.00 -4.93 5.50
N TYR A 68 10.03 -5.21 4.61
CA TYR A 68 9.55 -4.23 3.64
C TYR A 68 8.71 -3.16 4.31
N LEU A 69 7.88 -3.53 5.29
CA LEU A 69 7.14 -2.55 6.06
C LEU A 69 8.09 -1.59 6.80
N ALA A 70 9.12 -2.11 7.45
CA ALA A 70 10.11 -1.30 8.16
C ALA A 70 10.83 -0.32 7.24
N LEU A 71 11.41 -0.82 6.14
CA LEU A 71 12.11 0.00 5.16
C LEU A 71 11.23 1.10 4.59
N GLY A 72 10.02 0.73 4.16
CA GLY A 72 9.12 1.67 3.53
C GLY A 72 8.53 2.69 4.49
N PHE A 73 8.23 2.29 5.73
CA PHE A 73 7.80 3.21 6.77
C PHE A 73 8.90 4.24 7.02
N LEU A 74 10.13 3.81 7.30
CA LEU A 74 11.25 4.70 7.57
C LEU A 74 11.53 5.64 6.39
N ARG A 75 11.46 5.12 5.16
CA ARG A 75 11.62 5.90 3.93
C ARG A 75 10.52 6.95 3.75
N ASN A 76 9.25 6.56 3.86
CA ASN A 76 8.11 7.48 3.72
C ASN A 76 8.01 8.49 4.87
N GLN A 77 8.66 8.22 6.01
CA GLN A 77 8.82 9.16 7.12
C GLN A 77 10.05 10.07 7.00
N GLY A 78 10.80 9.98 5.88
CA GLY A 78 12.02 10.75 5.66
C GLY A 78 13.14 10.42 6.65
N MET A 79 13.11 9.24 7.26
CA MET A 79 14.15 8.75 8.17
C MET A 79 15.29 8.06 7.43
N LEU A 80 15.04 7.56 6.22
CA LEU A 80 16.05 7.02 5.30
C LEU A 80 16.28 7.99 4.16
N ARG A 81 17.46 8.61 4.12
CA ARG A 81 17.86 9.58 3.09
C ARG A 81 18.24 8.87 1.78
N ASP A 82 18.28 9.64 0.70
CA ASP A 82 18.80 9.15 -0.57
C ASP A 82 20.28 8.76 -0.42
N GLY A 83 20.62 7.55 -0.88
CA GLY A 83 21.98 7.02 -0.80
C GLY A 83 22.41 6.59 0.61
N GLU A 84 21.50 6.56 1.59
CA GLU A 84 21.82 6.02 2.91
C GLU A 84 22.07 4.50 2.83
N GLU A 85 23.25 4.09 3.27
CA GLU A 85 23.67 2.70 3.23
C GLU A 85 23.01 1.92 4.36
N ILE A 86 22.12 0.99 4.00
CA ILE A 86 21.50 0.03 4.91
C ILE A 86 22.47 -1.14 5.09
N THR A 87 22.98 -1.31 6.30
CA THR A 87 23.99 -2.33 6.64
C THR A 87 23.38 -3.65 7.09
N GLY A 88 22.10 -3.65 7.48
CA GLY A 88 21.38 -4.87 7.85
C GLY A 88 19.93 -4.62 8.22
N ILE A 89 19.11 -5.67 8.08
CA ILE A 89 17.71 -5.69 8.50
C ILE A 89 17.49 -7.03 9.18
N ASP A 90 17.25 -7.00 10.49
CA ASP A 90 16.96 -8.21 11.26
C ASP A 90 15.53 -8.16 11.77
N TYR A 91 14.78 -9.25 11.55
CA TYR A 91 13.45 -9.45 12.13
C TYR A 91 13.52 -10.59 13.15
N ASP A 92 13.01 -10.31 14.34
CA ASP A 92 12.82 -11.27 15.43
C ASP A 92 11.33 -11.58 15.53
N GLU A 93 10.96 -12.82 15.15
CA GLU A 93 9.58 -13.29 15.10
C GLU A 93 8.97 -13.48 16.50
N ASP A 94 9.78 -13.78 17.51
CA ASP A 94 9.31 -13.99 18.88
C ASP A 94 8.98 -12.66 19.57
N LEU A 95 9.80 -11.63 19.33
CA LEU A 95 9.61 -10.29 19.85
C LEU A 95 8.70 -9.42 18.98
N GLU A 96 8.44 -9.85 17.74
CA GLU A 96 7.79 -9.05 16.69
C GLU A 96 8.48 -7.68 16.52
N VAL A 97 9.81 -7.73 16.40
CA VAL A 97 10.70 -6.57 16.29
C VAL A 97 11.48 -6.65 15.00
N VAL A 98 11.56 -5.54 14.28
CA VAL A 98 12.42 -5.38 13.10
C VAL A 98 13.39 -4.22 13.31
N VAL A 99 14.67 -4.50 13.12
CA VAL A 99 15.77 -3.55 13.31
C VAL A 99 16.44 -3.26 11.98
N VAL A 100 16.30 -2.02 11.51
CA VAL A 100 17.00 -1.52 10.31
C VAL A 100 18.26 -0.80 10.76
N ARG A 101 19.43 -1.25 10.29
CA ARG A 101 20.73 -0.61 10.58
C ARG A 101 21.26 0.13 9.37
N THR A 102 21.90 1.26 9.65
CA THR A 102 22.48 2.16 8.66
C THR A 102 23.94 2.44 9.00
N ALA A 103 24.76 2.80 8.01
CA ALA A 103 26.18 3.09 8.22
C ALA A 103 26.39 4.38 9.05
N SER A 104 25.48 5.34 8.94
CA SER A 104 25.48 6.57 9.73
C SER A 104 24.71 6.42 11.03
N GLN A 105 25.25 6.93 12.14
CA GLN A 105 24.42 7.21 13.32
C GLN A 105 23.44 8.32 12.96
N THR A 106 22.18 7.94 12.81
CA THR A 106 21.12 8.88 12.49
C THR A 106 20.93 9.86 13.64
N THR A 107 21.10 11.16 13.39
CA THR A 107 20.76 12.27 14.32
C THR A 107 19.24 12.43 14.48
N TYR A 108 18.49 11.34 14.38
CA TYR A 108 17.04 11.32 14.41
C TYR A 108 16.50 11.32 15.85
N GLU A 109 17.38 11.26 16.86
CA GLU A 109 17.07 11.36 18.29
C GLU A 109 16.15 12.55 18.61
N GLU A 110 16.31 13.71 17.96
CA GLU A 110 15.42 14.86 18.19
C GLU A 110 14.03 14.69 17.56
N LYS A 111 13.93 14.07 16.37
CA LYS A 111 12.65 13.80 15.70
C LYS A 111 11.88 12.67 16.39
N VAL A 112 12.54 11.58 16.83
CA VAL A 112 11.89 10.52 17.63
C VAL A 112 11.46 11.05 19.00
N ARG A 113 12.29 11.82 19.70
CA ARG A 113 11.95 12.35 21.03
C ARG A 113 10.79 13.35 20.99
N LYS A 114 10.58 14.05 19.87
CA LYS A 114 9.33 14.81 19.61
C LYS A 114 8.13 13.88 19.41
N LYS A 115 8.29 12.77 18.69
CA LYS A 115 7.23 11.78 18.39
C LYS A 115 6.76 11.02 19.64
N THR A 116 7.66 10.65 20.56
CA THR A 116 7.33 9.95 21.82
C THR A 116 6.53 10.83 22.80
N ARG A 117 6.65 12.17 22.72
CA ARG A 117 5.94 13.10 23.64
C ARG A 117 4.48 13.38 23.27
N THR A 118 4.05 13.02 22.07
CA THR A 118 2.67 13.23 21.58
C THR A 118 1.90 11.92 21.51
N SER A 119 1.91 11.16 22.60
CA SER A 119 1.10 9.95 22.77
C SER A 119 -0.39 10.27 22.60
N GLY A 120 -1.04 9.59 21.66
CA GLY A 120 -2.51 9.60 21.54
C GLY A 120 -3.04 9.32 20.13
N CYS A 121 -2.35 9.78 19.09
CA CYS A 121 -2.68 9.51 17.69
C CYS A 121 -1.43 9.77 16.84
N ALA A 122 -0.62 8.73 16.58
CA ALA A 122 0.63 8.84 15.81
C ALA A 122 0.46 9.40 14.38
N VAL A 123 -0.78 9.56 13.90
CA VAL A 123 -1.11 10.08 12.57
C VAL A 123 -1.04 11.61 12.50
N GLY A 124 -1.33 12.35 13.57
CA GLY A 124 -1.58 13.81 13.49
C GLY A 124 -0.33 14.69 13.31
N THR A 125 0.81 14.32 13.88
CA THR A 125 2.07 15.11 13.80
C THR A 125 2.96 14.70 12.62
N VAL A 126 2.75 13.51 12.06
CA VAL A 126 3.41 13.02 10.84
C VAL A 126 3.03 13.85 9.60
N PHE A 127 1.82 14.45 9.61
CA PHE A 127 1.32 15.29 8.51
C PHE A 127 2.13 16.56 8.25
N GLY A 128 2.68 17.21 9.29
CA GLY A 128 3.44 18.44 9.14
C GLY A 128 4.77 18.24 8.42
N ASP A 129 5.48 17.16 8.77
CA ASP A 129 6.76 16.78 8.16
C ASP A 129 6.58 16.19 6.74
N MET A 130 5.45 15.54 6.42
CA MET A 130 5.22 15.01 5.07
C MET A 130 4.99 16.11 4.02
N MET A 131 4.55 17.30 4.43
CA MET A 131 4.52 18.46 3.53
C MET A 131 5.94 18.98 3.23
N GLU A 132 6.90 18.70 4.11
CA GLU A 132 8.30 19.04 3.92
C GLU A 132 8.88 18.18 2.77
N GLY A 133 9.25 18.84 1.67
CA GLY A 133 9.79 18.18 0.47
C GLY A 133 8.77 17.99 -0.66
N LEU A 134 7.48 18.12 -0.40
CA LEU A 134 6.43 18.01 -1.42
C LEU A 134 6.61 19.07 -2.52
N ASP A 135 7.01 20.29 -2.17
CA ASP A 135 7.27 21.39 -3.11
C ASP A 135 8.41 21.09 -4.10
N LYS A 136 9.31 20.17 -3.72
CA LYS A 136 10.46 19.75 -4.55
C LYS A 136 10.12 18.57 -5.46
N VAL A 137 8.99 17.89 -5.23
CA VAL A 137 8.58 16.73 -6.03
C VAL A 137 8.33 17.18 -7.48
N ARG A 138 8.91 16.44 -8.42
CA ARG A 138 8.65 16.56 -9.85
C ARG A 138 8.35 15.18 -10.40
N LEU A 139 7.07 14.91 -10.62
CA LEU A 139 6.64 13.62 -11.16
C LEU A 139 6.85 13.56 -12.67
N PRO A 140 7.26 12.40 -13.20
CA PRO A 140 7.41 12.22 -14.64
C PRO A 140 6.06 12.32 -15.36
N GLN A 141 6.12 12.74 -16.63
CA GLN A 141 4.95 12.88 -17.50
C GLN A 141 4.61 11.53 -18.14
N THR A 142 4.30 10.55 -17.30
CA THR A 142 4.08 9.17 -17.71
C THR A 142 2.69 9.01 -18.33
N VAL A 143 2.65 8.49 -19.55
CA VAL A 143 1.39 8.18 -20.25
C VAL A 143 0.65 7.09 -19.51
N LEU A 144 -0.66 7.28 -19.31
CA LEU A 144 -1.57 6.29 -18.75
C LEU A 144 -2.63 5.93 -19.79
N ARG A 145 -2.90 4.64 -19.98
CA ARG A 145 -3.93 4.16 -20.91
C ARG A 145 -5.14 3.62 -20.18
N THR A 146 -6.33 3.88 -20.72
CA THR A 146 -7.58 3.30 -20.21
C THR A 146 -7.61 1.78 -20.29
N SER A 147 -7.04 1.20 -21.37
CA SER A 147 -6.91 -0.25 -21.54
C SER A 147 -6.14 -0.89 -20.37
N TRP A 148 -5.05 -0.25 -19.92
CA TRP A 148 -4.27 -0.71 -18.77
C TRP A 148 -5.06 -0.66 -17.48
N LEU A 149 -5.77 0.44 -17.22
CA LEU A 149 -6.62 0.57 -16.04
C LEU A 149 -7.65 -0.56 -15.97
N TYR A 150 -8.35 -0.85 -17.08
CA TYR A 150 -9.35 -1.91 -17.11
C TYR A 150 -8.74 -3.31 -16.93
N ALA A 151 -7.58 -3.57 -17.53
CA ALA A 151 -6.85 -4.82 -17.32
C ALA A 151 -6.43 -4.98 -15.86
N LEU A 152 -5.81 -3.96 -15.26
CA LEU A 152 -5.39 -3.96 -13.86
C LEU A 152 -6.57 -4.14 -12.90
N ALA A 153 -7.66 -3.39 -13.07
CA ALA A 153 -8.85 -3.53 -12.24
C ALA A 153 -9.35 -4.98 -12.22
N ARG A 154 -9.51 -5.57 -13.40
CA ARG A 154 -9.99 -6.95 -13.55
C ARG A 154 -9.03 -7.94 -12.89
N THR A 155 -7.74 -7.86 -13.19
CA THR A 155 -6.74 -8.78 -12.63
C THR A 155 -6.69 -8.65 -11.11
N ILE A 156 -6.47 -7.45 -10.58
CA ILE A 156 -6.33 -7.21 -9.14
C ILE A 156 -7.61 -7.58 -8.37
N ASN A 157 -8.80 -7.29 -8.92
CA ASN A 157 -10.06 -7.60 -8.24
C ASN A 157 -10.41 -9.11 -8.26
N THR A 158 -9.71 -9.92 -9.05
CA THR A 158 -9.93 -11.36 -9.19
C THR A 158 -8.78 -12.21 -8.65
N THR A 159 -7.61 -11.63 -8.39
CA THR A 159 -6.49 -12.28 -7.68
C THR A 159 -6.95 -12.78 -6.29
N PRO A 160 -6.78 -14.08 -5.97
CA PRO A 160 -7.01 -14.60 -4.62
C PRO A 160 -6.19 -13.81 -3.59
N SER A 161 -6.83 -13.35 -2.52
CA SER A 161 -6.19 -12.45 -1.56
C SER A 161 -6.97 -12.40 -0.23
N LEU A 162 -6.32 -11.98 0.86
CA LEU A 162 -6.97 -11.83 2.16
C LEU A 162 -8.11 -10.82 2.10
N TYR A 163 -8.00 -9.81 1.24
CA TYR A 163 -9.03 -8.79 1.04
C TYR A 163 -10.33 -9.41 0.52
N LEU A 164 -10.23 -10.44 -0.32
CA LEU A 164 -11.40 -11.17 -0.82
C LEU A 164 -11.91 -12.23 0.16
N GLU A 165 -11.01 -12.87 0.92
CA GLU A 165 -11.35 -13.99 1.79
C GLU A 165 -11.84 -13.57 3.18
N ALA A 166 -11.03 -12.81 3.92
CA ALA A 166 -11.30 -12.44 5.31
C ALA A 166 -11.86 -11.01 5.44
N GLY A 167 -11.61 -10.16 4.43
CA GLY A 167 -11.98 -8.75 4.48
C GLY A 167 -11.21 -7.98 5.56
N ALA A 168 -11.73 -6.83 5.99
CA ALA A 168 -11.13 -5.96 7.03
C ALA A 168 -9.68 -5.47 6.80
N ILE A 169 -9.11 -5.71 5.61
CA ILE A 169 -7.77 -5.26 5.23
C ILE A 169 -7.80 -4.39 3.98
N HIS A 170 -6.62 -3.91 3.60
CA HIS A 170 -6.36 -3.15 2.40
C HIS A 170 -5.30 -3.83 1.54
N GLY A 171 -5.50 -3.74 0.23
CA GLY A 171 -4.55 -4.20 -0.77
C GLY A 171 -3.96 -3.01 -1.51
N THR A 172 -2.66 -3.03 -1.75
CA THR A 172 -1.96 -2.08 -2.61
C THR A 172 -1.06 -2.82 -3.57
N VAL A 173 -1.13 -2.43 -4.84
CA VAL A 173 -0.45 -3.10 -5.94
C VAL A 173 0.42 -2.10 -6.69
N LEU A 174 1.71 -2.41 -6.79
CA LEU A 174 2.61 -1.73 -7.72
C LEU A 174 2.44 -2.34 -9.10
N CYS A 175 2.17 -1.51 -10.11
CA CYS A 175 1.93 -1.94 -11.47
C CYS A 175 2.85 -1.21 -12.43
N GLN A 176 3.11 -1.81 -13.59
CA GLN A 176 3.80 -1.20 -14.71
C GLN A 176 2.97 -1.47 -15.95
N GLN A 177 2.45 -0.41 -16.58
CA GLN A 177 1.46 -0.53 -17.65
C GLN A 177 0.24 -1.34 -17.18
N ASP A 178 -0.17 -2.38 -17.92
CA ASP A 178 -1.26 -3.29 -17.57
C ASP A 178 -0.82 -4.47 -16.69
N ARG A 179 0.47 -4.55 -16.35
CA ARG A 179 1.04 -5.65 -15.58
C ARG A 179 1.10 -5.31 -14.08
N PRO A 180 0.42 -6.06 -13.21
CA PRO A 180 0.64 -5.94 -11.78
C PRO A 180 1.96 -6.66 -11.40
N LEU A 181 2.77 -6.02 -10.56
CA LEU A 181 4.10 -6.51 -10.19
C LEU A 181 4.11 -7.06 -8.77
N VAL A 182 3.66 -6.27 -7.80
CA VAL A 182 3.77 -6.59 -6.37
C VAL A 182 2.46 -6.24 -5.71
N TYR A 183 1.80 -7.21 -5.09
CA TYR A 183 0.57 -7.00 -4.33
C TYR A 183 0.89 -7.20 -2.84
N MET A 184 0.81 -6.12 -2.07
CA MET A 184 0.93 -6.14 -0.62
C MET A 184 -0.43 -5.92 0.05
N GLU A 185 -0.68 -6.66 1.13
CA GLU A 185 -1.88 -6.57 1.95
C GLU A 185 -1.54 -6.14 3.38
N ASP A 186 -2.43 -5.41 4.05
CA ASP A 186 -2.30 -5.11 5.49
C ASP A 186 -3.63 -4.61 6.08
N VAL A 187 -3.78 -4.66 7.40
CA VAL A 187 -4.91 -4.02 8.12
C VAL A 187 -4.98 -2.53 7.79
N GLY A 188 -3.82 -1.86 7.77
CA GLY A 188 -3.71 -0.44 7.43
C GLY A 188 -3.37 -0.22 5.95
N ARG A 189 -4.15 0.61 5.24
CA ARG A 189 -3.79 1.03 3.86
C ARG A 189 -2.40 1.68 3.77
N HIS A 190 -1.99 2.39 4.83
CA HIS A 190 -0.68 3.04 4.88
C HIS A 190 0.44 2.02 4.97
N ASN A 191 0.27 0.97 5.78
CA ASN A 191 1.22 -0.14 5.89
C ASN A 191 1.36 -0.87 4.55
N ALA A 192 0.27 -1.13 3.84
CA ALA A 192 0.32 -1.75 2.52
C ALA A 192 1.11 -0.91 1.50
N VAL A 193 0.98 0.43 1.53
CA VAL A 193 1.82 1.33 0.71
C VAL A 193 3.27 1.31 1.18
N ASP A 194 3.51 1.32 2.48
CA ASP A 194 4.85 1.29 3.05
C ASP A 194 5.57 -0.01 2.65
N LYS A 195 4.92 -1.18 2.67
CA LYS A 195 5.50 -2.43 2.14
C LYS A 195 5.92 -2.31 0.67
N ILE A 196 5.13 -1.66 -0.17
CA ILE A 196 5.52 -1.40 -1.56
C ILE A 196 6.75 -0.50 -1.63
N ALA A 197 6.79 0.58 -0.84
CA ALA A 197 7.93 1.49 -0.78
C ALA A 197 9.22 0.78 -0.32
N GLY A 198 9.13 -0.08 0.70
CA GLY A 198 10.26 -0.85 1.19
C GLY A 198 10.72 -1.90 0.20
N TRP A 199 9.80 -2.58 -0.49
CA TRP A 199 10.15 -3.50 -1.56
C TRP A 199 10.88 -2.79 -2.71
N MET A 200 10.39 -1.62 -3.14
CA MET A 200 11.04 -0.82 -4.18
C MET A 200 12.44 -0.37 -3.75
N LEU A 201 12.60 0.08 -2.50
CA LEU A 201 13.90 0.46 -1.95
C LEU A 201 14.87 -0.72 -1.89
N HIS A 202 14.40 -1.86 -1.39
CA HIS A 202 15.21 -3.07 -1.25
C HIS A 202 15.73 -3.61 -2.59
N HIS A 203 14.91 -3.52 -3.64
CA HIS A 203 15.25 -4.05 -4.96
C HIS A 203 15.77 -2.98 -5.93
N GLY A 204 15.91 -1.73 -5.51
CA GLY A 204 16.34 -0.62 -6.37
C GLY A 204 15.41 -0.38 -7.56
N VAL A 205 14.10 -0.57 -7.37
CA VAL A 205 13.10 -0.46 -8.46
C VAL A 205 12.65 0.99 -8.63
N GLY A 206 12.82 1.50 -9.86
CA GLY A 206 12.36 2.83 -10.27
C GLY A 206 10.85 3.01 -10.19
N ALA A 207 10.44 4.25 -9.92
CA ALA A 207 9.05 4.66 -9.70
C ALA A 207 8.41 5.30 -10.95
N GLU A 208 9.23 5.73 -11.90
CA GLU A 208 8.90 6.68 -12.94
C GLU A 208 7.85 6.19 -13.95
N ASP A 209 7.74 4.89 -14.16
CA ASP A 209 6.81 4.24 -15.07
C ASP A 209 5.72 3.44 -14.32
N LYS A 210 5.61 3.66 -13.01
CA LYS A 210 4.75 2.86 -12.14
C LYS A 210 3.36 3.48 -11.95
N ILE A 211 2.41 2.60 -11.63
CA ILE A 211 1.07 2.92 -11.19
C ILE A 211 0.88 2.27 -9.82
N LEU A 212 0.47 3.05 -8.82
CA LEU A 212 0.06 2.52 -7.53
C LEU A 212 -1.45 2.34 -7.51
N TYR A 213 -1.94 1.11 -7.45
CA TYR A 213 -3.36 0.79 -7.35
C TYR A 213 -3.69 0.35 -5.92
N THR A 214 -4.66 0.98 -5.26
CA THR A 214 -5.02 0.63 -3.87
C THR A 214 -6.53 0.40 -3.69
N THR A 215 -6.88 -0.48 -2.75
CA THR A 215 -8.29 -0.66 -2.32
C THR A 215 -8.74 0.41 -1.32
N GLY A 216 -7.80 1.15 -0.72
CA GLY A 216 -8.06 2.22 0.26
C GLY A 216 -8.54 3.53 -0.34
N ARG A 217 -9.01 4.45 0.51
CA ARG A 217 -9.39 5.82 0.10
C ARG A 217 -8.14 6.65 -0.25
N LEU A 218 -8.26 7.51 -1.24
CA LEU A 218 -7.21 8.47 -1.61
C LEU A 218 -7.29 9.72 -0.72
N THR A 219 -6.76 9.60 0.49
CA THR A 219 -6.57 10.72 1.43
C THR A 219 -5.33 11.54 1.06
N SER A 220 -5.18 12.74 1.63
CA SER A 220 -3.99 13.58 1.45
C SER A 220 -2.69 12.82 1.75
N GLU A 221 -2.63 12.08 2.85
CA GLU A 221 -1.47 11.23 3.18
C GLU A 221 -1.12 10.19 2.10
N MET A 222 -2.13 9.52 1.52
CA MET A 222 -1.89 8.51 0.48
C MET A 222 -1.34 9.16 -0.79
N VAL A 223 -1.88 10.34 -1.14
CA VAL A 223 -1.41 11.14 -2.28
C VAL A 223 0.03 11.62 -2.05
N ILE A 224 0.32 12.17 -0.88
CA ILE A 224 1.65 12.66 -0.51
C ILE A 224 2.68 11.52 -0.53
N LYS A 225 2.40 10.39 0.12
CA LYS A 225 3.29 9.22 0.11
C LYS A 225 3.58 8.77 -1.32
N THR A 226 2.55 8.62 -2.15
CA THR A 226 2.72 8.19 -3.55
C THR A 226 3.59 9.19 -4.35
N ALA A 227 3.38 10.48 -4.14
CA ALA A 227 4.17 11.53 -4.78
C ALA A 227 5.63 11.54 -4.31
N LEU A 228 5.88 11.38 -3.00
CA LEU A 228 7.22 11.29 -2.41
C LEU A 228 7.97 10.01 -2.83
N MET A 229 7.24 8.94 -3.10
CA MET A 229 7.79 7.72 -3.72
C MET A 229 8.18 7.93 -5.19
N GLY A 230 7.82 9.07 -5.80
CA GLY A 230 8.09 9.36 -7.21
C GLY A 230 7.15 8.67 -8.19
N ILE A 231 6.10 8.01 -7.72
CA ILE A 231 5.16 7.29 -8.57
C ILE A 231 4.18 8.29 -9.19
N PRO A 232 4.07 8.38 -10.54
CA PRO A 232 3.28 9.41 -11.21
C PRO A 232 1.77 9.16 -11.22
N VAL A 233 1.31 7.93 -10.93
CA VAL A 233 -0.11 7.55 -11.01
C VAL A 233 -0.58 6.86 -9.73
N LEU A 234 -1.67 7.37 -9.16
CA LEU A 234 -2.39 6.76 -8.04
C LEU A 234 -3.83 6.43 -8.44
N ALA A 235 -4.18 5.15 -8.40
CA ALA A 235 -5.51 4.65 -8.73
C ALA A 235 -6.16 3.97 -7.53
N SER A 236 -7.48 4.14 -7.39
CA SER A 236 -8.25 3.43 -6.35
C SER A 236 -9.68 3.15 -6.76
N ARG A 237 -10.17 1.99 -6.31
CA ARG A 237 -11.59 1.58 -6.38
C ARG A 237 -12.49 2.29 -5.37
N SER A 238 -11.90 3.02 -4.43
CA SER A 238 -12.57 3.68 -3.31
C SER A 238 -12.79 5.17 -3.56
N GLY A 239 -13.27 5.86 -2.54
CA GLY A 239 -13.44 7.32 -2.53
C GLY A 239 -12.11 8.07 -2.37
N PHE A 240 -12.19 9.39 -2.44
CA PHE A 240 -11.09 10.34 -2.33
C PHE A 240 -11.55 11.55 -1.52
N THR A 241 -10.61 12.29 -0.92
CA THR A 241 -10.91 13.54 -0.20
C THR A 241 -10.60 14.74 -1.07
N ALA A 242 -11.32 15.86 -0.88
CA ALA A 242 -11.10 17.09 -1.63
C ALA A 242 -9.65 17.56 -1.53
N TRP A 243 -9.12 17.60 -0.31
CA TRP A 243 -7.73 18.02 -0.07
C TRP A 243 -6.70 17.08 -0.72
N GLY A 244 -6.96 15.77 -0.76
CA GLY A 244 -6.09 14.83 -1.48
C GLY A 244 -6.05 15.12 -2.98
N VAL A 245 -7.19 15.46 -3.57
CA VAL A 245 -7.27 15.86 -4.99
C VAL A 245 -6.55 17.17 -5.26
N GLU A 246 -6.67 18.15 -4.36
CA GLU A 246 -5.95 19.43 -4.46
C GLU A 246 -4.44 19.21 -4.46
N ILE A 247 -3.92 18.40 -3.53
CA ILE A 247 -2.49 18.05 -3.50
C ILE A 247 -2.08 17.32 -4.78
N ALA A 248 -2.86 16.34 -5.24
CA ALA A 248 -2.55 15.61 -6.46
C ALA A 248 -2.41 16.53 -7.68
N ARG A 249 -3.24 17.57 -7.77
CA ARG A 249 -3.13 18.61 -8.80
C ARG A 249 -1.88 19.46 -8.64
N GLN A 250 -1.56 19.87 -7.41
CA GLN A 250 -0.38 20.70 -7.12
C GLN A 250 0.93 20.00 -7.50
N VAL A 251 1.06 18.71 -7.19
CA VAL A 251 2.29 17.94 -7.46
C VAL A 251 2.33 17.31 -8.84
N GLY A 252 1.26 17.45 -9.63
CA GLY A 252 1.13 16.83 -10.94
C GLY A 252 1.07 15.30 -10.87
N LEU A 253 0.39 14.72 -9.88
CA LEU A 253 0.08 13.30 -9.80
C LEU A 253 -1.18 12.99 -10.59
N THR A 254 -1.19 11.95 -11.42
CA THR A 254 -2.43 11.46 -12.04
C THR A 254 -3.23 10.68 -11.01
N CYS A 255 -4.43 11.16 -10.66
CA CYS A 255 -5.25 10.60 -9.58
C CYS A 255 -6.56 10.04 -10.14
N ILE A 256 -6.75 8.73 -10.02
CA ILE A 256 -7.94 8.01 -10.50
C ILE A 256 -8.72 7.45 -9.30
N GLY A 257 -9.95 7.91 -9.11
CA GLY A 257 -10.82 7.47 -8.01
C GLY A 257 -12.04 6.69 -8.48
N ARG A 258 -12.70 6.00 -7.55
CA ARG A 258 -13.96 5.27 -7.75
C ARG A 258 -13.91 4.29 -8.94
N MET A 259 -12.75 3.69 -9.17
CA MET A 259 -12.51 2.76 -10.27
C MET A 259 -13.21 1.40 -10.02
N ARG A 260 -14.27 1.11 -10.79
CA ARG A 260 -15.10 -0.10 -10.65
C ARG A 260 -15.52 -0.57 -12.04
N GLY A 261 -15.07 -1.76 -12.45
CA GLY A 261 -15.19 -2.23 -13.82
C GLY A 261 -14.70 -1.18 -14.81
N LYS A 262 -15.55 -0.81 -15.78
CA LYS A 262 -15.26 0.21 -16.79
C LYS A 262 -15.38 1.67 -16.33
N ARG A 263 -15.89 1.92 -15.12
CA ARG A 263 -16.17 3.28 -14.60
C ARG A 263 -15.05 3.75 -13.67
N PHE A 264 -14.56 4.96 -13.86
CA PHE A 264 -13.65 5.65 -12.94
C PHE A 264 -13.81 7.16 -13.08
N VAL A 265 -13.20 7.92 -12.16
CA VAL A 265 -13.14 9.39 -12.23
C VAL A 265 -11.67 9.80 -12.25
N CYS A 266 -11.24 10.48 -13.30
CA CYS A 266 -9.94 11.16 -13.34
C CYS A 266 -10.04 12.51 -12.62
N LEU A 267 -9.25 12.70 -11.57
CA LEU A 267 -9.33 13.84 -10.67
C LEU A 267 -8.21 14.87 -10.93
N SER A 268 -7.11 14.40 -11.50
CA SER A 268 -5.92 15.15 -11.91
C SER A 268 -5.11 14.35 -12.93
N GLY A 269 -4.32 15.04 -13.76
CA GLY A 269 -3.45 14.41 -14.77
C GLY A 269 -4.20 13.82 -15.98
N ASP A 270 -5.35 14.41 -16.35
CA ASP A 270 -6.17 13.96 -17.49
C ASP A 270 -5.43 14.13 -18.84
N ASP A 271 -4.55 15.11 -18.92
CA ASP A 271 -3.65 15.35 -20.05
C ASP A 271 -2.72 14.16 -20.36
N ARG A 272 -2.48 13.30 -19.36
CA ARG A 272 -1.69 12.06 -19.52
C ARG A 272 -2.53 10.83 -19.80
N LEU A 273 -3.86 10.92 -19.69
CA LEU A 273 -4.78 9.81 -19.82
C LEU A 273 -5.22 9.63 -21.27
N VAL A 274 -4.64 8.63 -21.94
CA VAL A 274 -5.01 8.22 -23.29
C VAL A 274 -6.19 7.25 -23.23
N ARG A 275 -7.30 7.66 -23.85
CA ARG A 275 -8.53 6.88 -23.98
C ARG A 275 -8.47 6.02 -25.24
N ASP A 276 -7.78 4.89 -25.12
CA ASP A 276 -7.37 4.02 -26.22
C ASP A 276 -8.29 2.81 -26.46
N ILE A 277 -9.36 2.66 -25.67
CA ILE A 277 -10.32 1.58 -25.81
C ILE A 277 -11.74 2.11 -25.61
N ASP A 278 -12.68 1.57 -26.38
CA ASP A 278 -14.11 1.83 -26.20
C ASP A 278 -14.57 1.17 -24.87
N PRO A 279 -15.08 1.94 -23.89
CA PRO A 279 -15.59 1.38 -22.64
C PRO A 279 -16.69 0.34 -22.82
N ASP A 280 -17.46 0.40 -23.91
CA ASP A 280 -18.54 -0.56 -24.18
C ASP A 280 -18.04 -1.91 -24.71
N SER A 281 -16.79 -1.97 -25.18
CA SER A 281 -16.11 -3.23 -25.51
C SER A 281 -15.57 -3.97 -24.28
N VAL A 282 -15.52 -3.31 -23.12
CA VAL A 282 -15.01 -3.89 -21.87
C VAL A 282 -16.14 -4.69 -21.21
N PRO A 283 -15.94 -5.99 -20.92
CA PRO A 283 -16.94 -6.79 -20.23
C PRO A 283 -17.35 -6.13 -18.92
N GLU A 284 -18.65 -6.09 -18.62
CA GLU A 284 -19.08 -5.66 -17.29
C GLU A 284 -18.50 -6.61 -16.24
N GLU A 285 -17.82 -6.05 -15.24
CA GLU A 285 -17.57 -6.82 -14.02
C GLU A 285 -18.94 -7.31 -13.54
N ALA A 286 -19.10 -8.64 -13.46
CA ALA A 286 -20.30 -9.23 -12.90
C ALA A 286 -20.59 -8.49 -11.60
N ARG A 287 -21.80 -7.92 -11.46
CA ARG A 287 -22.24 -7.38 -10.18
C ARG A 287 -22.10 -8.54 -9.21
N LYS A 288 -21.00 -8.60 -8.45
CA LYS A 288 -20.96 -9.41 -7.25
C LYS A 288 -22.15 -8.86 -6.47
N SER A 289 -23.20 -9.68 -6.40
CA SER A 289 -24.27 -9.54 -5.42
C SER A 289 -23.59 -9.02 -4.15
N GLY A 290 -24.13 -7.94 -3.57
CA GLY A 290 -23.49 -7.22 -2.48
C GLY A 290 -22.81 -8.19 -1.53
N ARG A 291 -21.61 -7.82 -1.04
CA ARG A 291 -20.87 -8.53 0.02
C ARG A 291 -21.77 -9.59 0.66
N LYS A 292 -21.46 -10.87 0.51
CA LYS A 292 -22.01 -11.90 1.42
C LYS A 292 -21.51 -11.56 2.83
N GLY A 293 -21.97 -10.44 3.39
CA GLY A 293 -22.15 -10.29 4.81
C GLY A 293 -23.38 -11.13 5.10
N GLY A 294 -23.18 -12.15 5.94
CA GLY A 294 -24.10 -13.20 6.35
C GLY A 294 -25.55 -13.05 5.87
N ALA A 295 -25.95 -13.97 5.00
CA ALA A 295 -27.20 -14.65 5.25
C ALA A 295 -27.00 -15.56 6.47
#